data_AF-A0A7C2SCI1-F1
#
_entry.id   AF-A0A7C2SCI1-F1
#
_cell.length_a   1.000
_cell.length_b   1.000
_cell.length_c   1.000
_cell.angle_alpha   90.00
_cell.angle_beta   90.00
_cell.angle_gamma   90.00
#
_symmetry.space_group_name_H-M   'P 1'
#
loop_
_entity.id
_entity.type
_entity.pdbx_description
1 polymer ?
#
loop_
_entity_poly.entity_id
_entity_poly.type
_entity_poly.pdbx_seq_one_letter_code
_entity_poly.pdbx_strand_id
1 'polypeptide(L)'
;MSSGLHDSILDLIAIAARVASNHPGGDVCLMERLSAQGVPAEHIAQAIQLARNVRDEANSLFDARVDARMLEKLGTTPDQASLPGKGCCGASACCN
;
A
#
# COMPACT_ATOMS: atom_id res chain seq x y z
N MET A 1 27.29 -18.64 21.10
CA MET A 1 26.43 -17.44 21.22
C MET A 1 25.80 -17.23 19.86
N SER A 2 24.49 -17.44 19.73
CA SER A 2 23.81 -17.26 18.45
C SER A 2 23.58 -15.78 18.22
N SER A 3 24.34 -15.18 17.29
CA SER A 3 24.27 -13.77 16.89
C SER A 3 23.01 -13.41 16.08
N GLY A 4 21.95 -14.21 16.19
CA GLY A 4 20.74 -14.10 15.39
C GLY A 4 19.76 -13.10 16.01
N LEU A 5 19.05 -12.36 15.15
CA LEU A 5 17.86 -11.65 15.58
C LEU A 5 16.84 -12.68 16.10
N HIS A 6 16.08 -12.28 17.11
CA HIS A 6 14.97 -13.09 17.61
C HIS A 6 13.93 -13.27 16.50
N ASP A 7 13.36 -14.47 16.38
CA ASP A 7 12.44 -14.83 15.28
C ASP A 7 11.24 -13.89 15.16
N SER A 8 10.73 -13.36 16.29
CA SER A 8 9.63 -12.38 16.28
C SER A 8 9.98 -11.07 15.58
N ILE A 9 11.25 -10.66 15.60
CA ILE A 9 11.71 -9.46 14.89
C ILE A 9 11.77 -9.74 13.40
N LEU A 10 12.27 -10.92 13.01
CA LEU A 10 12.30 -11.34 11.62
C LEU A 10 10.88 -11.42 11.03
N ASP A 11 9.92 -11.90 11.82
CA ASP A 11 8.52 -12.00 11.44
C ASP A 11 7.84 -10.63 11.32
N LEU A 12 8.15 -9.71 12.23
CA LEU A 12 7.70 -8.30 12.15
C LEU A 12 8.25 -7.60 10.89
N ILE A 13 9.50 -7.85 10.55
CA ILE A 13 10.09 -7.30 9.31
C ILE A 13 9.45 -7.95 8.08
N ALA A 14 9.21 -9.27 8.12
CA ALA A 14 8.59 -10.00 7.02
C ALA A 14 7.17 -9.49 6.72
N ILE A 15 6.35 -9.22 7.75
CA ILE A 15 5.00 -8.67 7.54
C ILE A 15 5.07 -7.24 6.98
N ALA A 16 5.96 -6.40 7.51
CA ALA A 16 6.14 -5.04 7.00
C ALA A 16 6.59 -5.05 5.52
N ALA A 17 7.54 -5.90 5.16
CA ALA A 17 8.01 -6.03 3.78
C ALA A 17 6.91 -6.52 2.82
N ARG A 18 6.06 -7.47 3.25
CA ARG A 18 4.91 -7.94 2.44
C ARG A 18 3.90 -6.84 2.18
N VAL A 19 3.55 -6.07 3.22
CA VAL A 19 2.63 -4.93 3.10
C VAL A 19 3.22 -3.85 2.20
N ALA A 20 4.51 -3.52 2.38
CA ALA A 20 5.19 -2.49 1.59
C ALA A 20 5.29 -2.86 0.10
N SER A 21 5.44 -4.15 -0.22
CA SER A 21 5.54 -4.66 -1.60
C SER A 21 4.19 -5.00 -2.25
N ASN A 22 3.06 -4.79 -1.55
CA ASN A 22 1.73 -5.21 -1.99
C ASN A 22 1.66 -6.71 -2.34
N HIS A 23 2.36 -7.54 -1.57
CA HIS A 23 2.47 -8.97 -1.84
C HIS A 23 1.13 -9.68 -1.60
N PRO A 24 0.60 -10.46 -2.55
CA PRO A 24 -0.77 -11.01 -2.51
C PRO A 24 -0.98 -12.17 -1.52
N GLY A 25 -0.06 -12.42 -0.59
CA GLY A 25 0.01 -13.69 0.13
C GLY A 25 0.20 -13.57 1.64
N GLY A 26 -0.68 -14.26 2.38
CA GLY A 26 -0.41 -14.90 3.68
C GLY A 26 -0.12 -13.97 4.86
N ASP A 27 -0.72 -12.79 4.89
CA ASP A 27 -0.64 -11.85 6.00
C ASP A 27 -1.37 -12.38 7.25
N VAL A 28 -2.52 -13.05 7.09
CA VAL A 28 -3.28 -13.63 8.22
C VAL A 28 -2.49 -14.69 9.00
N CYS A 29 -1.91 -15.68 8.33
CA CYS A 29 -1.12 -16.74 8.97
C CYS A 29 0.14 -16.18 9.68
N LEU A 30 0.72 -15.11 9.13
CA LEU A 30 1.89 -14.46 9.73
C LEU A 30 1.50 -13.63 10.97
N MET A 31 0.34 -12.96 10.95
CA MET A 31 -0.20 -12.25 12.11
C MET A 31 -0.53 -13.23 13.25
N GLU A 32 -1.13 -14.37 12.94
CA GLU A 32 -1.41 -15.43 13.93
C GLU A 32 -0.11 -15.96 14.55
N ARG A 33 0.93 -16.18 13.74
CA ARG A 33 2.26 -16.60 14.24
C ARG A 33 2.87 -15.56 15.18
N LEU A 34 2.83 -14.28 14.81
CA LEU A 34 3.31 -13.18 15.65
C LEU A 34 2.55 -13.10 16.98
N SER A 35 1.23 -13.29 16.94
CA SER A 35 0.41 -13.36 18.16
C SER A 35 0.80 -14.54 19.03
N ALA A 36 1.06 -15.72 18.45
CA ALA A 36 1.49 -16.91 19.19
C ALA A 36 2.90 -16.75 19.81
N GLN A 37 3.74 -15.89 19.25
CA GLN A 37 5.05 -15.50 19.81
C GLN A 37 4.95 -14.46 20.94
N GLY A 38 3.74 -14.02 21.30
CA GLY A 38 3.52 -13.02 22.35
C GLY A 38 3.84 -11.58 21.91
N VAL A 39 3.94 -11.32 20.60
CA VAL A 39 4.08 -9.95 20.09
C VAL A 39 2.75 -9.23 20.28
N PRO A 40 2.74 -8.07 20.93
CA PRO A 40 1.49 -7.40 21.21
C PRO A 40 0.94 -6.74 19.94
N ALA A 41 -0.39 -6.69 19.84
CA ALA A 41 -1.09 -6.27 18.62
C ALA A 41 -0.72 -4.84 18.20
N GLU A 42 -0.42 -3.95 19.14
CA GLU A 42 0.03 -2.59 18.87
C GLU A 42 1.37 -2.55 18.10
N HIS A 43 2.31 -3.46 18.37
CA HIS A 43 3.59 -3.50 17.66
C HIS A 43 3.39 -3.98 16.22
N ILE A 44 2.52 -4.98 16.02
CA ILE A 44 2.15 -5.47 14.68
C ILE A 44 1.47 -4.35 13.89
N ALA A 45 0.52 -3.62 14.52
CA ALA A 45 -0.17 -2.51 13.91
C ALA A 45 0.79 -1.36 13.53
N GLN A 46 1.74 -1.01 14.40
CA GLN A 46 2.76 0.00 14.11
C GLN A 46 3.64 -0.39 12.91
N ALA A 47 4.08 -1.65 12.84
CA ALA A 47 4.87 -2.16 11.73
C ALA A 47 4.09 -2.10 10.40
N ILE A 48 2.81 -2.47 10.41
CA ILE A 48 1.93 -2.38 9.25
C ILE A 48 1.72 -0.92 8.83
N GLN A 49 1.51 -0.01 9.78
CA GLN A 49 1.33 1.41 9.48
C GLN A 49 2.58 2.01 8.83
N LEU A 50 3.76 1.70 9.36
CA LEU A 50 5.02 2.13 8.76
C LEU A 50 5.15 1.62 7.32
N ALA A 51 4.87 0.34 7.09
CA ALA A 51 4.92 -0.26 5.76
C ALA A 51 3.95 0.38 4.76
N ARG A 52 2.74 0.72 5.21
CA ARG A 52 1.75 1.44 4.40
C ARG A 52 2.24 2.82 4.01
N ASN A 53 2.78 3.58 4.95
CA ASN A 53 3.31 4.92 4.67
C ASN A 53 4.40 4.87 3.58
N VAL A 54 5.33 3.92 3.68
CA VAL A 54 6.40 3.75 2.68
C VAL A 54 5.84 3.39 1.30
N ARG A 55 4.87 2.47 1.24
CA ARG A 55 4.23 2.09 -0.02
C ARG A 55 3.49 3.26 -0.66
N ASP A 56 2.72 3.99 0.15
CA ASP A 56 1.88 5.09 -0.33
C ASP A 56 2.75 6.27 -0.79
N GLU A 57 3.86 6.54 -0.11
CA GLU A 57 4.89 7.50 -0.54
C GLU A 57 5.53 7.08 -1.88
N ALA A 58 5.92 5.81 -2.01
CA ALA A 58 6.51 5.29 -3.25
C ALA A 58 5.54 5.39 -4.44
N ASN A 59 4.26 5.09 -4.22
CA ASN A 59 3.21 5.24 -5.21
C ASN A 59 3.01 6.71 -5.59
N SER A 60 2.93 7.62 -4.61
CA SER A 60 2.80 9.06 -4.88
C SER A 60 3.95 9.61 -5.73
N LEU A 61 5.20 9.19 -5.44
CA LEU A 61 6.36 9.56 -6.26
C LEU A 61 6.32 8.92 -7.65
N PHE A 62 5.75 7.72 -7.78
CA PHE A 62 5.56 7.09 -9.08
C PHE A 62 4.52 7.85 -9.91
N ASP A 63 3.37 8.16 -9.34
CA ASP A 63 2.30 8.91 -10.00
C ASP A 63 2.80 10.29 -10.46
N ALA A 64 3.51 11.03 -9.58
CA ALA A 64 4.10 12.31 -9.95
C ALA A 64 5.07 12.21 -11.15
N ARG A 65 5.84 11.11 -11.25
CA ARG A 65 6.72 10.87 -12.41
C ARG A 65 5.93 10.53 -13.67
N VAL A 66 4.83 9.78 -13.56
CA VAL A 66 3.97 9.46 -14.70
C VAL A 66 3.29 10.73 -15.21
N ASP A 67 2.76 11.54 -14.30
CA ASP A 67 2.10 12.81 -14.64
C ASP A 67 3.06 13.79 -15.31
N ALA A 68 4.29 13.91 -14.81
CA ALA A 68 5.32 14.73 -15.46
C ALA A 68 5.60 14.27 -16.90
N ARG A 69 5.70 12.95 -17.14
CA ARG A 69 5.89 12.40 -18.49
C ARG A 69 4.65 12.59 -19.36
N MET A 70 3.46 12.50 -18.79
CA MET A 70 2.21 12.73 -19.50
C MET A 70 2.11 14.19 -19.95
N LEU A 71 2.44 15.14 -19.06
CA LEU A 71 2.49 16.55 -19.39
C LEU A 71 3.52 16.84 -20.49
N GLU A 72 4.72 16.24 -20.40
CA GLU A 72 5.76 16.39 -21.42
C GLU A 72 5.33 15.83 -22.80
N LYS A 73 4.69 14.65 -22.83
CA LYS A 73 4.39 13.94 -24.09
C LYS A 73 3.03 14.29 -24.70
N LEU A 74 2.04 14.57 -23.86
CA LEU A 74 0.64 14.74 -24.24
C LEU A 74 0.10 16.13 -23.90
N GLY A 75 0.88 16.98 -23.20
CA GLY A 75 0.47 18.35 -22.86
C GLY A 75 -0.63 18.44 -21.81
N THR A 76 -0.92 17.35 -21.09
CA THR A 76 -1.96 17.29 -20.06
C THR A 76 -1.61 16.27 -18.97
N THR A 77 -2.19 16.40 -17.78
CA THR A 77 -2.12 15.42 -16.69
C THR A 77 -3.50 14.79 -16.43
N PRO A 78 -3.59 13.66 -15.71
CA PRO A 78 -4.88 13.05 -15.37
C PRO A 78 -5.82 13.99 -14.62
N ASP A 79 -5.28 14.84 -13.72
CA ASP A 79 -6.03 15.88 -13.02
C ASP A 79 -6.63 16.94 -13.98
N GLN A 80 -5.90 17.30 -15.04
CA GLN A 80 -6.35 18.26 -16.05
C GLN A 80 -7.27 17.65 -17.10
N ALA A 81 -7.12 16.34 -17.35
CA ALA A 81 -7.97 15.57 -18.25
C ALA A 81 -9.31 15.17 -17.62
N SER A 82 -9.52 15.48 -16.33
CA SER A 82 -10.78 15.25 -15.64
C SER A 82 -11.88 16.08 -16.32
N LEU A 83 -12.72 15.38 -17.09
CA LEU A 83 -13.88 15.96 -17.76
C LEU A 83 -14.78 16.68 -16.73
N PRO A 84 -15.13 17.97 -16.93
CA PRO A 84 -16.18 18.58 -16.15
C PRO A 84 -17.51 17.88 -16.50
N GLY A 85 -17.92 16.90 -15.68
CA GLY A 85 -19.26 16.30 -15.81
C GLY A 85 -19.38 14.78 -15.75
N LYS A 86 -18.68 14.08 -14.85
CA LYS A 86 -19.13 12.75 -14.41
C LYS A 86 -19.46 12.74 -12.93
N GLY A 87 -20.55 13.43 -12.60
CA GLY A 87 -21.41 12.96 -11.52
C GLY A 87 -21.96 11.59 -11.93
N CYS A 88 -21.64 10.54 -11.17
CA CYS A 88 -22.29 9.23 -11.29
C CYS A 88 -23.76 9.23 -10.81
N CYS A 89 -24.35 10.40 -10.58
CA CYS A 89 -25.76 10.56 -10.23
C CYS A 89 -26.35 11.69 -11.09
N GLY A 90 -27.05 11.34 -12.17
CA GLY A 90 -27.89 12.31 -12.87
C GLY A 90 -27.96 12.19 -14.39
N ALA A 91 -28.43 11.05 -14.90
CA ALA A 91 -29.37 10.97 -16.02
C ALA A 91 -29.62 9.50 -16.35
N SER A 92 -30.89 9.12 -16.30
CA SER A 92 -31.40 7.80 -16.64
C SER A 92 -30.97 7.38 -18.06
N ALA A 93 -29.97 6.52 -18.19
CA ALA A 93 -29.73 5.67 -19.35
C ALA A 93 -28.49 4.77 -19.14
N CYS A 94 -28.61 3.74 -18.30
CA CYS A 94 -27.81 2.50 -18.35
C CYS A 94 -28.36 1.51 -17.31
N CYS A 95 -29.61 1.10 -17.49
CA CYS A 95 -30.11 -0.18 -17.03
C CYS A 95 -30.69 -0.88 -18.25
N ASN A 96 -30.01 -1.92 -18.73
CA ASN A 96 -30.65 -3.00 -19.44
C ASN A 96 -30.01 -4.30 -18.94
#